data_AF-A0A8T7F704-F1
#
_entry.id   AF-A0A8T7F704-F1
#
_cell.length_a   1.000
_cell.length_b   1.000
_cell.length_c   1.000
_cell.angle_alpha   90.00
_cell.angle_beta   90.00
_cell.angle_gamma   90.00
#
_symmetry.space_group_name_H-M   'P 1'
#
loop_
_entity.id
_entity.type
_entity.pdbx_description
1 polymer ?
#
loop_
_entity_poly.entity_id
_entity_poly.type
_entity_poly.pdbx_seq_one_letter_code
_entity_poly.pdbx_strand_id
1 'polypeptide(L)'
;MACSSRFLISHQAYKGFSYSKVHAELDVSRRTRVLNRNYRTTSEIVSAAHEIIDTTVGDKETLIQNCIIYGPKPILFIAQDEEEHIEVIVRFIRQESRLLKLPTGSGAILCPSNNLAEKVASQCLSKGLPARFMKGNELKLEIPEVKVITIHSAKGLEFPIVIVPFVDQGELPNPVPENSSDDLEEYLNAQRRLFFVAATRAMRRLMVTTTAQIQSPFTLSLTEKFWDVQRA
;
A
#
# COMPACT_ATOMS: atom_id res chain seq x y z
N MET A 1 3.26 -30.12 -32.73
CA MET A 1 3.26 -28.70 -33.12
C MET A 1 3.01 -27.87 -31.88
N ALA A 2 4.05 -27.25 -31.33
CA ALA A 2 3.98 -26.40 -30.15
C ALA A 2 3.49 -25.00 -30.56
N CYS A 3 2.41 -24.52 -29.94
CA CYS A 3 1.94 -23.14 -30.12
C CYS A 3 2.20 -22.37 -28.82
N SER A 4 3.23 -21.53 -28.86
CA SER A 4 3.64 -20.63 -27.78
C SER A 4 2.66 -19.44 -27.70
N SER A 5 1.90 -19.34 -26.61
CA SER A 5 1.07 -18.17 -26.31
C SER A 5 1.90 -17.12 -25.56
N ARG A 6 2.32 -16.07 -26.26
CA ARG A 6 2.93 -14.87 -25.67
C ARG A 6 1.89 -14.11 -24.86
N PHE A 7 2.06 -14.08 -23.54
CA PHE A 7 1.37 -13.14 -22.66
C PHE A 7 2.06 -11.78 -22.77
N LEU A 8 1.34 -10.76 -23.23
CA LEU A 8 1.76 -9.36 -23.11
C LEU A 8 1.01 -8.76 -21.91
N ILE A 9 1.68 -8.69 -20.77
CA ILE A 9 1.27 -7.87 -19.63
C ILE A 9 1.69 -6.44 -19.99
N SER A 10 0.73 -5.56 -20.31
CA SER A 10 1.03 -4.14 -20.55
C SER A 10 1.34 -3.45 -19.23
N HIS A 11 2.61 -3.46 -18.83
CA HIS A 11 3.15 -2.51 -17.88
C HIS A 11 3.63 -1.27 -18.63
N GLN A 12 2.80 -0.23 -18.71
CA GLN A 12 3.18 1.19 -18.76
C GLN A 12 2.00 2.01 -19.31
N ALA A 13 1.51 2.95 -18.50
CA ALA A 13 0.99 4.22 -19.00
C ALA A 13 1.08 5.25 -17.85
N TYR A 14 2.21 5.94 -17.81
CA TYR A 14 2.35 7.26 -17.20
C TYR A 14 1.73 8.30 -18.16
N LYS A 15 1.24 9.41 -17.59
CA LYS A 15 0.64 10.60 -18.23
C LYS A 15 -0.85 10.50 -18.58
N GLY A 16 -1.69 11.23 -17.84
CA GLY A 16 -2.91 11.90 -18.33
C GLY A 16 -3.93 11.10 -19.15
N PHE A 17 -3.90 9.76 -19.09
CA PHE A 17 -4.77 8.92 -19.90
C PHE A 17 -6.12 8.72 -19.18
N SER A 18 -7.09 9.54 -19.56
CA SER A 18 -8.50 9.29 -19.24
C SER A 18 -9.11 8.41 -20.33
N TYR A 19 -9.62 7.23 -19.96
CA TYR A 19 -10.28 6.29 -20.89
C TYR A 19 -11.46 6.94 -21.65
N SER A 20 -12.09 7.97 -21.08
CA SER A 20 -13.22 8.68 -21.69
C SER A 20 -12.89 9.43 -22.98
N LYS A 21 -11.62 9.79 -23.25
CA LYS A 21 -11.24 10.40 -24.54
C LYS A 21 -11.01 9.38 -25.67
N VAL A 22 -10.99 8.09 -25.33
CA VAL A 22 -10.57 7.02 -26.25
C VAL A 22 -11.75 6.15 -26.69
N HIS A 23 -12.91 6.28 -26.05
CA HIS A 23 -14.11 5.47 -26.34
C HIS A 23 -14.74 5.70 -27.71
N ALA A 24 -14.47 6.82 -28.40
CA ALA A 24 -15.11 7.10 -29.69
C ALA A 24 -14.48 6.34 -30.87
N GLU A 25 -13.23 5.88 -30.75
CA GLU A 25 -12.48 5.29 -31.88
C GLU A 25 -11.97 3.85 -31.63
N LEU A 26 -12.07 3.34 -30.41
CA LEU A 26 -11.64 1.98 -30.08
C LEU A 26 -12.83 1.01 -30.09
N ASP A 27 -13.16 0.50 -31.28
CA ASP A 27 -13.98 -0.70 -31.43
C ASP A 27 -13.18 -1.92 -30.96
N VAL A 28 -13.13 -2.15 -29.64
CA VAL A 28 -12.57 -3.37 -29.04
C VAL A 28 -13.63 -4.47 -29.08
N SER A 29 -14.11 -4.77 -30.28
CA SER A 29 -14.98 -5.91 -30.57
C SER A 29 -14.15 -7.21 -30.63
N ARG A 30 -13.57 -7.64 -29.49
CA ARG A 30 -13.22 -9.05 -29.20
C ARG A 30 -12.60 -9.23 -27.79
N ARG A 31 -13.47 -9.62 -26.85
CA ARG A 31 -13.17 -10.38 -25.61
C ARG A 31 -12.24 -9.72 -24.57
N THR A 32 -12.58 -8.53 -24.09
CA THR A 32 -12.08 -8.09 -22.77
C THR A 32 -12.91 -8.80 -21.69
N ARG A 33 -12.29 -9.71 -20.93
CA ARG A 33 -12.92 -10.32 -19.75
C ARG A 33 -12.46 -9.57 -18.51
N VAL A 34 -13.36 -8.83 -17.88
CA VAL A 34 -13.09 -8.18 -16.59
C VAL A 34 -13.02 -9.27 -15.51
N LEU A 35 -11.92 -9.31 -14.75
CA LEU A 35 -11.73 -10.25 -13.65
C LEU A 35 -12.22 -9.60 -12.36
N ASN A 36 -13.47 -9.88 -11.98
CA ASN A 36 -14.13 -9.27 -10.82
C ASN A 36 -13.90 -9.99 -9.49
N ARG A 37 -12.98 -10.97 -9.42
CA ARG A 37 -12.74 -11.76 -8.20
C ARG A 37 -11.38 -11.47 -7.62
N ASN A 38 -11.34 -11.04 -6.36
CA ASN A 38 -10.11 -10.85 -5.59
C ASN A 38 -9.87 -12.08 -4.71
N TYR A 39 -8.80 -12.81 -5.00
CA TYR A 39 -8.38 -14.02 -4.29
C TYR A 39 -7.16 -13.79 -3.38
N ARG A 40 -6.74 -12.55 -3.22
CA ARG A 40 -5.44 -12.19 -2.64
C ARG A 40 -5.59 -11.45 -1.33
N THR A 41 -6.38 -10.38 -1.36
CA THR A 41 -6.54 -9.45 -0.25
C THR A 41 -7.86 -9.71 0.44
N THR A 42 -7.90 -9.53 1.76
CA THR A 42 -9.13 -9.69 2.53
C THR A 42 -10.16 -8.63 2.15
N SER A 43 -11.45 -8.96 2.27
CA SER A 43 -12.56 -8.04 2.03
C SER A 43 -12.46 -6.77 2.88
N GLU A 44 -11.98 -6.92 4.11
CA GLU A 44 -11.82 -5.82 5.08
C GLU A 44 -10.72 -4.85 4.63
N ILE A 45 -9.58 -5.36 4.17
CA ILE A 45 -8.50 -4.50 3.64
C ILE A 45 -8.95 -3.81 2.35
N VAL A 46 -9.65 -4.50 1.45
CA VAL A 46 -10.18 -3.88 0.23
C VAL A 46 -11.16 -2.76 0.56
N SER A 47 -12.08 -3.01 1.50
CA SER A 47 -13.08 -2.02 1.94
C SER A 47 -12.42 -0.79 2.57
N ALA A 48 -11.44 -1.00 3.44
CA ALA A 48 -10.68 0.07 4.07
C ALA A 48 -9.80 0.83 3.06
N ALA A 49 -9.20 0.14 2.09
CA ALA A 49 -8.42 0.80 1.05
C ALA A 49 -9.31 1.67 0.15
N HIS A 50 -10.55 1.29 -0.11
CA HIS A 50 -11.48 2.15 -0.87
C HIS A 50 -11.82 3.45 -0.15
N GLU A 51 -11.76 3.50 1.17
CA GLU A 51 -11.93 4.76 1.92
C GLU A 51 -10.76 5.73 1.69
N ILE A 52 -9.57 5.22 1.33
CA ILE A 52 -8.41 6.04 1.00
C ILE A 52 -8.65 6.84 -0.28
N ILE A 53 -9.30 6.26 -1.30
CA ILE A 53 -9.56 6.93 -2.58
C ILE A 53 -10.98 7.52 -2.57
N ASP A 54 -11.08 8.83 -2.80
CA ASP A 54 -12.39 9.44 -3.03
C ASP A 54 -12.93 8.98 -4.40
N THR A 55 -14.04 8.24 -4.38
CA THR A 55 -14.69 7.61 -5.54
C THR A 55 -15.28 8.60 -6.57
N THR A 56 -15.01 9.90 -6.42
CA THR A 56 -15.48 10.96 -7.32
C THR A 56 -14.78 10.99 -8.67
N VAL A 57 -13.61 10.34 -8.83
CA VAL A 57 -12.76 10.46 -10.06
C VAL A 57 -12.46 9.11 -10.75
N GLY A 58 -13.29 8.07 -10.60
CA GLY A 58 -13.08 6.81 -11.34
C GLY A 58 -14.26 5.82 -11.26
N ASP A 59 -14.50 5.11 -12.37
CA ASP A 59 -15.64 4.22 -12.60
C ASP A 59 -15.95 3.30 -11.41
N LYS A 60 -17.10 3.57 -10.77
CA LYS A 60 -17.67 2.78 -9.65
C LYS A 60 -17.81 1.29 -9.99
N GLU A 61 -17.86 0.93 -11.27
CA GLU A 61 -18.02 -0.45 -11.75
C GLU A 61 -16.76 -1.32 -11.63
N THR A 62 -15.56 -0.73 -11.55
CA THR A 62 -14.30 -1.51 -11.45
C THR A 62 -13.95 -1.91 -10.01
N LEU A 63 -14.65 -1.35 -9.02
CA LEU A 63 -14.29 -1.40 -7.60
C LEU A 63 -15.03 -2.51 -6.82
N ILE A 64 -16.05 -3.13 -7.41
CA ILE A 64 -16.73 -4.28 -6.80
C ILE A 64 -15.87 -5.52 -7.05
N GLN A 65 -14.88 -5.72 -6.19
CA GLN A 65 -14.15 -6.97 -6.12
C GLN A 65 -14.91 -7.94 -5.23
N ASN A 66 -15.43 -9.01 -5.82
CA ASN A 66 -15.97 -10.13 -5.07
C ASN A 66 -14.79 -10.82 -4.35
N CYS A 67 -14.55 -10.41 -3.12
CA CYS A 67 -13.52 -10.95 -2.25
C CYS A 67 -13.99 -12.30 -1.69
N ILE A 68 -13.11 -13.29 -1.73
CA ILE A 68 -13.41 -14.64 -1.22
C ILE A 68 -12.74 -14.86 0.15
N ILE A 69 -11.80 -14.00 0.50
CA ILE A 69 -11.02 -14.08 1.72
C ILE A 69 -11.48 -13.00 2.69
N TYR A 70 -11.68 -13.38 3.94
CA TYR A 70 -12.02 -12.48 5.04
C TYR A 70 -10.91 -12.49 6.09
N GLY A 71 -10.81 -11.42 6.86
CA GLY A 71 -9.83 -11.24 7.91
C GLY A 71 -10.23 -10.12 8.88
N PRO A 72 -9.33 -9.73 9.78
CA PRO A 72 -9.57 -8.61 10.66
C PRO A 72 -9.52 -7.28 9.91
N LYS A 73 -10.14 -6.24 10.50
CA LYS A 73 -9.96 -4.87 10.05
C LYS A 73 -8.47 -4.49 10.06
N PRO A 74 -8.00 -3.69 9.08
CA PRO A 74 -6.68 -3.09 9.16
C PRO A 74 -6.60 -2.13 10.35
N ILE A 75 -5.41 -2.04 10.94
CA ILE A 75 -5.16 -1.19 12.10
C ILE A 75 -4.69 0.18 11.62
N LEU A 76 -5.26 1.25 12.17
CA LEU A 76 -4.69 2.60 12.13
C LEU A 76 -4.17 2.91 13.53
N PHE A 77 -2.85 2.91 13.70
CA PHE A 77 -2.22 3.21 14.99
C PHE A 77 -1.74 4.66 15.03
N ILE A 78 -2.16 5.40 16.06
CA ILE A 78 -1.75 6.78 16.31
C ILE A 78 -0.70 6.76 17.40
N ALA A 79 0.56 7.01 17.01
CA ALA A 79 1.70 7.09 17.91
C ALA A 79 1.96 8.54 18.37
N GLN A 80 2.56 8.69 19.53
CA GLN A 80 3.00 9.98 20.08
C GLN A 80 4.41 10.35 19.60
N ASP A 81 5.26 9.35 19.40
CA ASP A 81 6.64 9.55 18.98
C ASP A 81 7.15 8.41 18.10
N GLU A 82 8.36 8.60 17.60
CA GLU A 82 9.03 7.67 16.71
C GLU A 82 9.31 6.31 17.35
N GLU A 83 9.56 6.26 18.66
CA GLU A 83 9.86 5.00 19.35
C GLU A 83 8.62 4.11 19.38
N GLU A 84 7.45 4.69 19.68
CA GLU A 84 6.18 3.96 19.67
C GLU A 84 5.86 3.38 18.29
N HIS A 85 6.16 4.10 17.21
CA HIS A 85 6.02 3.57 15.84
C HIS A 85 6.82 2.27 15.68
N ILE A 86 8.11 2.28 16.06
CA ILE A 86 8.96 1.11 15.90
C ILE A 86 8.50 -0.04 16.80
N GLU A 87 8.10 0.25 18.04
CA GLU A 87 7.62 -0.76 18.98
C GLU A 87 6.34 -1.44 18.49
N VAL A 88 5.37 -0.67 18.00
CA VAL A 88 4.13 -1.26 17.45
C VAL A 88 4.41 -2.05 16.18
N ILE A 89 5.31 -1.59 15.29
CA ILE A 89 5.71 -2.30 14.08
C ILE A 89 6.30 -3.67 14.43
N VAL A 90 7.26 -3.70 15.35
CA VAL A 90 7.93 -4.93 15.78
C VAL A 90 6.94 -5.88 16.44
N ARG A 91 6.09 -5.37 17.33
CA ARG A 91 5.04 -6.14 18.01
C ARG A 91 4.06 -6.74 16.99
N PHE A 92 3.55 -5.93 16.07
CA PHE A 92 2.58 -6.33 15.07
C PHE A 92 3.13 -7.43 14.17
N ILE A 93 4.33 -7.25 13.60
CA ILE A 93 4.92 -8.26 12.71
C ILE A 93 5.09 -9.60 13.44
N ARG A 94 5.61 -9.59 14.68
CA ARG A 94 5.81 -10.83 15.45
C ARG A 94 4.48 -11.53 15.77
N GLN A 95 3.50 -10.77 16.25
CA GLN A 95 2.18 -11.30 16.59
C GLN A 95 1.50 -11.89 15.37
N GLU A 96 1.48 -11.15 14.26
CA GLU A 96 0.80 -11.58 13.04
C GLU A 96 1.48 -12.73 12.34
N SER A 97 2.82 -12.77 12.35
CA SER A 97 3.58 -13.90 11.84
C SER A 97 3.24 -15.18 12.62
N ARG A 98 3.13 -15.08 13.95
CA ARG A 98 2.74 -16.22 14.80
C ARG A 98 1.31 -16.69 14.53
N LEU A 99 0.36 -15.76 14.42
CA LEU A 99 -1.06 -16.08 14.16
C LEU A 99 -1.25 -16.72 12.79
N LEU A 100 -0.57 -16.21 11.77
CA LEU A 100 -0.64 -16.72 10.40
C LEU A 100 0.24 -17.96 10.16
N LYS A 101 1.04 -18.38 11.16
CA LYS A 101 2.05 -19.45 11.04
C LYS A 101 3.04 -19.21 9.90
N LEU A 102 3.49 -17.97 9.76
CA LEU A 102 4.45 -17.52 8.76
C LEU A 102 5.77 -17.09 9.43
N PRO A 103 6.91 -17.18 8.73
CA PRO A 103 8.14 -16.56 9.21
C PRO A 103 8.00 -15.04 9.20
N THR A 104 8.69 -14.35 10.11
CA THR A 104 8.67 -12.87 10.21
C THR A 104 9.11 -12.18 8.92
N GLY A 105 10.04 -12.79 8.17
CA GLY A 105 10.45 -12.31 6.85
C GLY A 105 9.35 -12.31 5.78
N SER A 106 8.15 -12.84 6.06
CA SER A 106 6.98 -12.69 5.18
C SER A 106 6.36 -11.29 5.25
N GLY A 107 6.74 -10.49 6.24
CA GLY A 107 6.29 -9.11 6.38
C GLY A 107 7.05 -8.14 5.49
N ALA A 108 6.37 -7.07 5.09
CA ALA A 108 6.95 -5.92 4.43
C ALA A 108 6.55 -4.60 5.10
N ILE A 109 7.47 -3.65 5.11
CA ILE A 109 7.27 -2.28 5.56
C ILE A 109 7.46 -1.39 4.33
N LEU A 110 6.41 -0.66 3.96
CA LEU A 110 6.34 0.14 2.74
C LEU A 110 6.42 1.62 3.09
N CYS A 111 7.60 2.21 2.96
CA CYS A 111 7.83 3.60 3.34
C CYS A 111 7.63 4.57 2.15
N PRO A 112 7.16 5.80 2.40
CA PRO A 112 7.10 6.85 1.38
C PRO A 112 8.45 7.20 0.75
N SER A 113 9.52 7.28 1.55
CA SER A 113 10.86 7.72 1.12
C SER A 113 11.95 6.68 1.43
N ASN A 114 13.09 6.77 0.71
CA ASN A 114 14.24 5.89 0.96
C ASN A 114 14.89 6.17 2.32
N ASN A 115 14.98 7.44 2.73
CA ASN A 115 15.56 7.83 4.01
C ASN A 115 14.77 7.21 5.16
N LEU A 116 13.44 7.34 5.12
CA LEU A 116 12.57 6.71 6.10
C LEU A 116 12.68 5.18 6.09
N ALA A 117 12.77 4.55 4.91
CA ALA A 117 12.95 3.11 4.79
C ALA A 117 14.26 2.63 5.45
N GLU A 118 15.36 3.33 5.22
CA GLU A 118 16.66 3.00 5.83
C GLU A 118 16.63 3.18 7.35
N LYS A 119 16.05 4.29 7.82
CA LYS A 119 15.87 4.58 9.26
C LYS A 119 15.05 3.49 9.95
N VAL A 120 13.85 3.19 9.44
CA VAL A 120 12.94 2.19 10.01
C VAL A 120 13.58 0.80 10.01
N ALA A 121 14.31 0.43 8.95
CA ALA A 121 15.02 -0.86 8.92
C ALA A 121 16.06 -0.96 10.04
N SER A 122 16.88 0.08 10.21
CA SER A 122 17.91 0.10 11.26
C SER A 122 17.33 0.02 12.68
N GLN A 123 16.22 0.70 12.94
CA GLN A 123 15.54 0.71 14.24
C GLN A 123 14.79 -0.60 14.52
N CYS A 124 14.16 -1.18 13.50
CA CYS A 124 13.58 -2.51 13.64
C CYS A 124 14.66 -3.55 13.99
N LEU A 125 15.81 -3.46 13.34
CA LEU A 125 16.95 -4.35 13.60
C LEU A 125 17.48 -4.18 15.03
N SER A 126 17.62 -2.94 15.52
CA SER A 126 18.06 -2.68 16.90
C SER A 126 17.05 -3.18 17.95
N LYS A 127 15.76 -3.19 17.62
CA LYS A 127 14.67 -3.79 18.44
C LYS A 127 14.53 -5.32 18.25
N GLY A 128 15.48 -5.96 17.55
CA GLY A 128 15.57 -7.40 17.38
C GLY A 128 14.57 -7.99 16.37
N LEU A 129 14.03 -7.17 15.47
CA LEU A 129 13.30 -7.65 14.29
C LEU A 129 14.25 -7.65 13.09
N PRO A 130 14.61 -8.82 12.53
CA PRO A 130 15.44 -8.88 11.33
C PRO A 130 14.72 -8.18 10.16
N ALA A 131 15.13 -6.95 9.86
CA ALA A 131 14.54 -6.10 8.85
C ALA A 131 15.65 -5.48 8.00
N ARG A 132 15.43 -5.45 6.69
CA ARG A 132 16.43 -4.98 5.74
C ARG A 132 15.83 -4.00 4.76
N PHE A 133 16.48 -2.84 4.64
CA PHE A 133 16.21 -1.91 3.57
C PHE A 133 16.75 -2.45 2.24
N MET A 134 15.91 -2.45 1.20
CA MET A 134 16.29 -2.81 -0.16
C MET A 134 15.79 -1.76 -1.14
N LYS A 135 16.67 -1.30 -2.03
CA LYS A 135 16.27 -0.44 -3.16
C LYS A 135 15.57 -1.28 -4.22
N GLY A 136 14.70 -0.65 -5.04
CA GLY A 136 13.89 -1.37 -6.03
C GLY A 136 14.67 -2.18 -7.06
N ASN A 137 15.90 -1.77 -7.40
CA ASN A 137 16.81 -2.49 -8.31
C ASN A 137 17.55 -3.67 -7.66
N GLU A 138 17.57 -3.74 -6.33
CA GLU A 138 18.35 -4.71 -5.53
C GLU A 138 17.45 -5.60 -4.66
N LEU A 139 16.15 -5.64 -4.98
CA LEU A 139 15.17 -6.35 -4.20
C LEU A 139 15.36 -7.87 -4.28
N LYS A 140 15.59 -8.50 -3.13
CA LYS A 140 15.75 -9.95 -2.99
C LYS A 140 14.68 -10.49 -2.05
N LEU A 141 13.67 -11.15 -2.62
CA LEU A 141 12.49 -11.62 -1.87
C LEU A 141 12.80 -12.88 -1.03
N GLU A 142 13.81 -13.65 -1.44
CA GLU A 142 14.26 -14.88 -0.81
C GLU A 142 14.96 -14.68 0.54
N ILE A 143 15.39 -13.45 0.85
CA ILE A 143 16.05 -13.14 2.13
C ILE A 143 15.03 -13.31 3.27
N PRO A 144 15.34 -14.07 4.35
CA PRO A 144 14.41 -14.37 5.44
C PRO A 144 14.21 -13.21 6.45
N GLU A 145 14.45 -11.98 6.01
CA GLU A 145 14.27 -10.74 6.79
C GLU A 145 13.00 -10.02 6.32
N VAL A 146 12.44 -9.17 7.18
CA VAL A 146 11.35 -8.23 6.84
C VAL A 146 11.85 -7.28 5.76
N LYS A 147 11.06 -7.13 4.70
CA LYS A 147 11.43 -6.29 3.55
C LYS A 147 11.04 -4.86 3.86
N VAL A 148 12.01 -3.97 4.00
CA VAL A 148 11.76 -2.53 4.14
C VAL A 148 12.07 -1.89 2.80
N ILE A 149 11.04 -1.39 2.11
CA ILE A 149 11.16 -0.89 0.74
C ILE A 149 10.30 0.35 0.57
N THR A 150 10.50 1.09 -0.51
CA THR A 150 9.59 2.19 -0.85
C THR A 150 8.28 1.68 -1.44
N ILE A 151 7.19 2.42 -1.26
CA ILE A 151 5.88 2.09 -1.86
C ILE A 151 6.00 1.92 -3.38
N HIS A 152 6.80 2.76 -4.05
CA HIS A 152 7.06 2.64 -5.49
C HIS A 152 7.74 1.32 -5.86
N SER A 153 8.69 0.85 -5.05
CA SER A 153 9.39 -0.43 -5.26
C SER A 153 8.49 -1.64 -5.00
N ALA A 154 7.39 -1.46 -4.26
CA ALA A 154 6.42 -2.51 -3.98
C ALA A 154 5.45 -2.80 -5.13
N LYS A 155 5.53 -2.05 -6.24
CA LYS A 155 4.60 -2.20 -7.36
C LYS A 155 4.70 -3.60 -7.97
N GLY A 156 3.57 -4.30 -8.04
CA GLY A 156 3.50 -5.68 -8.54
C GLY A 156 3.88 -6.74 -7.50
N LEU A 157 4.28 -6.32 -6.30
CA LEU A 157 4.57 -7.21 -5.18
C LEU A 157 3.40 -7.26 -4.21
N GLU A 158 3.35 -8.33 -3.43
CA GLU A 158 2.29 -8.63 -2.50
C GLU A 158 2.89 -9.35 -1.31
N PHE A 159 2.42 -9.02 -0.11
CA PHE A 159 2.95 -9.58 1.12
C PHE A 159 1.81 -10.00 2.06
N PRO A 160 1.93 -11.13 2.76
CA PRO A 160 0.98 -11.53 3.79
C PRO A 160 0.70 -10.45 4.83
N ILE A 161 1.75 -9.79 5.30
CA ILE A 161 1.71 -8.75 6.33
C ILE A 161 2.36 -7.50 5.74
N VAL A 162 1.63 -6.38 5.74
CA VAL A 162 2.13 -5.08 5.27
C VAL A 162 1.95 -4.02 6.34
N ILE A 163 2.96 -3.18 6.50
CA ILE A 163 2.90 -1.98 7.31
C ILE A 163 3.22 -0.78 6.43
N VAL A 164 2.42 0.28 6.53
CA VAL A 164 2.72 1.60 5.96
C VAL A 164 3.03 2.54 7.13
N PRO A 165 4.32 2.74 7.46
CA PRO A 165 4.67 3.51 8.65
C PRO A 165 4.70 5.01 8.33
N PHE A 166 4.59 5.85 9.38
CA PHE A 166 4.70 7.30 9.31
C PHE A 166 3.89 7.95 8.17
N VAL A 167 2.60 7.63 8.09
CA VAL A 167 1.67 8.30 7.16
C VAL A 167 1.31 9.67 7.74
N ASP A 168 2.29 10.56 7.66
CA ASP A 168 2.30 11.87 8.32
C ASP A 168 2.36 12.99 7.28
N GLN A 169 1.92 14.19 7.67
CA GLN A 169 2.07 15.38 6.85
C GLN A 169 3.55 15.68 6.62
N GLY A 170 3.98 15.72 5.35
CA GLY A 170 5.38 15.89 4.98
C GLY A 170 6.09 14.58 4.60
N GLU A 171 5.51 13.42 4.89
CA GLU A 171 5.98 12.11 4.37
C GLU A 171 4.97 11.54 3.37
N LEU A 172 3.68 11.54 3.71
CA LEU A 172 2.61 11.11 2.81
C LEU A 172 1.31 11.85 3.13
N PRO A 173 0.99 12.96 2.42
CA PRO A 173 1.63 13.43 1.20
C PRO A 173 3.00 14.08 1.43
N ASN A 174 3.92 13.85 0.48
CA ASN A 174 5.18 14.57 0.41
C ASN A 174 4.96 16.06 0.11
N PRO A 175 5.88 16.96 0.54
CA PRO A 175 5.80 18.37 0.23
C PRO A 175 5.70 18.60 -1.28
N VAL A 176 4.86 19.55 -1.66
CA VAL A 176 4.63 19.92 -3.06
C VAL A 176 5.92 20.55 -3.59
N PRO A 177 6.49 20.09 -4.72
CA PRO A 177 7.66 20.72 -5.31
C PRO A 177 7.37 22.19 -5.67
N GLU A 178 8.32 23.10 -5.41
CA GLU A 178 8.16 24.54 -5.66
C GLU A 178 7.79 24.89 -7.12
N ASN A 179 8.09 24.01 -8.07
CA ASN A 179 7.86 24.20 -9.50
C ASN A 179 6.52 23.63 -10.02
N SER A 180 5.65 23.08 -9.16
CA SER A 180 4.35 22.56 -9.60
C SER A 180 3.23 23.58 -9.34
N SER A 181 3.07 24.56 -10.23
CA SER A 181 2.09 25.63 -10.08
C SER A 181 0.65 25.25 -10.44
N ASP A 182 0.43 24.20 -11.24
CA ASP A 182 -0.84 24.11 -11.98
C ASP A 182 -1.80 22.97 -11.61
N ASP A 183 -1.49 22.07 -10.67
CA ASP A 183 -2.49 21.08 -10.24
C ASP A 183 -2.16 20.44 -8.87
N LEU A 184 -2.26 21.24 -7.80
CA LEU A 184 -2.12 20.75 -6.42
C LEU A 184 -3.06 19.56 -6.14
N GLU A 185 -4.29 19.64 -6.65
CA GLU A 185 -5.28 18.58 -6.49
C GLU A 185 -4.86 17.29 -7.19
N GLU A 186 -4.34 17.36 -8.42
CA GLU A 186 -3.83 16.17 -9.12
C GLU A 186 -2.64 15.56 -8.36
N TYR A 187 -1.74 16.38 -7.84
CA TYR A 187 -0.61 15.92 -7.03
C TYR A 187 -1.07 15.20 -5.76
N LEU A 188 -2.01 15.79 -5.00
CA LEU A 188 -2.57 15.16 -3.81
C LEU A 188 -3.31 13.86 -4.15
N ASN A 189 -4.06 13.83 -5.26
CA ASN A 189 -4.70 12.62 -5.77
C ASN A 189 -3.67 11.54 -6.16
N ALA A 190 -2.52 11.91 -6.71
CA ALA A 190 -1.43 10.99 -6.99
C ALA A 190 -0.81 10.41 -5.70
N GLN A 191 -0.59 11.24 -4.68
CA GLN A 191 -0.11 10.79 -3.37
C GLN A 191 -1.14 9.88 -2.66
N ARG A 192 -2.43 10.18 -2.77
CA ARG A 192 -3.53 9.35 -2.26
C ARG A 192 -3.59 7.99 -2.96
N ARG A 193 -3.41 7.96 -4.29
CA ARG A 193 -3.27 6.71 -5.06
C ARG A 193 -2.03 5.92 -4.64
N LEU A 194 -0.93 6.59 -4.30
CA LEU A 194 0.26 5.93 -3.77
C LEU A 194 -0.05 5.22 -2.45
N PHE A 195 -0.77 5.88 -1.52
CA PHE A 195 -1.21 5.28 -0.27
C PHE A 195 -2.14 4.07 -0.51
N PHE A 196 -3.10 4.19 -1.42
CA PHE A 196 -3.94 3.06 -1.84
C PHE A 196 -3.14 1.87 -2.39
N VAL A 197 -2.14 2.14 -3.24
CA VAL A 197 -1.26 1.09 -3.76
C VAL A 197 -0.56 0.37 -2.61
N ALA A 198 -0.04 1.11 -1.62
CA ALA A 198 0.59 0.54 -0.43
C ALA A 198 -0.37 -0.36 0.36
N ALA A 199 -1.57 0.13 0.69
CA ALA A 199 -2.59 -0.62 1.42
C ALA A 199 -2.99 -1.91 0.70
N THR A 200 -3.17 -1.85 -0.63
CA THR A 200 -3.55 -3.01 -1.46
C THR A 200 -2.40 -3.98 -1.75
N ARG A 201 -1.16 -3.73 -1.28
CA ARG A 201 -0.10 -4.75 -1.30
C ARG A 201 -0.31 -5.81 -0.21
N ALA A 202 -1.13 -5.52 0.79
CA ALA A 202 -1.42 -6.43 1.88
C ALA A 202 -2.35 -7.56 1.43
N MET A 203 -2.03 -8.80 1.80
CA MET A 203 -2.88 -9.95 1.53
C MET A 203 -3.76 -10.32 2.73
N ARG A 204 -3.18 -10.35 3.95
CA ARG A 204 -3.86 -10.84 5.16
C ARG A 204 -3.97 -9.80 6.25
N ARG A 205 -2.90 -9.05 6.50
CA ARG A 205 -2.82 -8.08 7.59
C ARG A 205 -2.20 -6.78 7.09
N LEU A 206 -2.85 -5.67 7.44
CA LEU A 206 -2.41 -4.32 7.15
C LEU A 206 -2.41 -3.51 8.44
N MET A 207 -1.33 -2.76 8.65
CA MET A 207 -1.26 -1.70 9.66
C MET A 207 -0.76 -0.41 9.01
N VAL A 208 -1.38 0.69 9.39
CA VAL A 208 -0.94 2.05 9.05
C VAL A 208 -0.62 2.74 10.37
N THR A 209 0.48 3.49 10.42
CA THR A 209 0.82 4.27 11.62
C THR A 209 0.92 5.75 11.27
N THR A 210 0.47 6.63 12.15
CA THR A 210 0.60 8.09 12.02
C THR A 210 0.97 8.72 13.36
N THR A 211 1.68 9.83 13.32
CA THR A 211 2.08 10.61 14.49
C THR A 211 0.95 11.57 14.88
N ALA A 212 0.54 11.57 16.14
CA ALA A 212 -0.62 12.31 16.65
C ALA A 212 -0.57 13.82 16.32
N GLN A 213 0.61 14.42 16.34
CA GLN A 213 0.86 15.85 16.17
C GLN A 213 0.91 16.30 14.71
N ILE A 214 1.22 15.40 13.77
CA ILE A 214 1.47 15.72 12.35
C ILE A 214 0.72 14.75 11.43
N GLN A 215 -0.52 14.40 11.79
CA GLN A 215 -1.29 13.43 11.04
C GLN A 215 -1.49 13.83 9.58
N SER A 216 -1.42 12.85 8.69
CA SER A 216 -1.73 13.07 7.28
C SER A 216 -3.21 13.40 7.08
N PRO A 217 -3.56 14.29 6.12
CA PRO A 217 -4.95 14.45 5.69
C PRO A 217 -5.56 13.13 5.16
N PHE A 218 -4.73 12.14 4.76
CA PHE A 218 -5.22 10.84 4.31
C PHE A 218 -5.60 9.89 5.44
N THR A 219 -5.07 10.08 6.65
CA THR A 219 -5.41 9.26 7.82
C THR A 219 -6.59 9.85 8.59
N LEU A 220 -6.73 11.18 8.60
CA LEU A 220 -7.87 11.88 9.22
C LEU A 220 -9.22 11.54 8.58
N SER A 221 -9.23 11.17 7.29
CA SER A 221 -10.45 10.78 6.58
C SER A 221 -10.88 9.33 6.83
N LEU A 222 -10.08 8.53 7.54
CA LEU A 222 -10.34 7.10 7.76
C LEU A 222 -11.27 6.90 8.96
N THR A 223 -12.28 6.05 8.82
CA THR A 223 -13.30 5.86 9.85
C THR A 223 -13.17 4.52 10.58
N GLU A 224 -13.62 4.48 11.84
CA GLU A 224 -13.70 3.26 12.66
C GLU A 224 -14.63 2.18 12.08
N LYS A 225 -15.43 2.55 11.06
CA LYS A 225 -16.25 1.60 10.31
C LYS A 225 -15.38 0.55 9.62
N PHE A 226 -14.29 0.97 9.00
CA PHE A 226 -13.41 0.08 8.23
C PHE A 226 -12.05 -0.16 8.88
N TRP A 227 -11.63 0.72 9.78
CA TRP A 227 -10.35 0.64 10.46
C TRP A 227 -10.52 0.32 11.95
N ASP A 228 -9.59 -0.44 12.50
CA ASP A 228 -9.41 -0.57 13.94
C ASP A 228 -8.45 0.54 14.39
N VAL A 229 -9.01 1.64 14.90
CA VAL A 229 -8.23 2.82 15.29
C VAL A 229 -7.72 2.63 16.71
N GLN A 230 -6.40 2.57 16.85
CA GLN A 230 -5.71 2.37 18.11
C GLN A 230 -4.82 3.59 18.42
N ARG A 231 -4.68 3.91 19.71
CA ARG A 231 -3.83 4.98 20.20
C ARG A 231 -2.91 4.40 21.27
N ALA A 232 -1.68 4.93 21.37
CA ALA A 232 -0.79 4.64 22.48
C ALA A 232 -1.38 5.09 23.82
#